data_AF-A0A7S1D5K5-F1
#
_entry.id   AF-A0A7S1D5K5-F1
#
_cell.length_a   1.000
_cell.length_b   1.000
_cell.length_c   1.000
_cell.angle_alpha   90.00
_cell.angle_beta   90.00
_cell.angle_gamma   90.00
#
_symmetry.space_group_name_H-M   'P 1'
#
loop_
_entity.id
_entity.type
_entity.pdbx_description
1 polymer ?
#
loop_
_entity_poly.entity_id
_entity_poly.type
_entity_poly.pdbx_seq_one_letter_code
_entity_poly.pdbx_strand_id
1 'polypeptide(L)'
;GLEYKEKFQPDKTDIRGQTLRQTCIFVDMVPPFRELADRSMGDMLDKQSRDLHEIVGSNITLLGEALKSNESLSEWVDAETAMHKGLFHVQRLSQVWRPILAKEVFTRSVGFLMDTLFGLYLEQVFKATDISAAACHFVGSIFRLGMQGCIGVLSDETSGCRSWDRFSAVGRFMEMTLADIQVALSEGVFRTLTGPELSNLIVATFDSSDKRAKLLKALEK
;
A
#
# COMPACT_ATOMS: atom_id res chain seq x y z
N GLY A 1 4.02 -24.32 -29.44
CA GLY A 1 2.65 -24.60 -29.91
C GLY A 1 2.51 -25.01 -31.38
N LEU A 2 3.48 -24.78 -32.28
CA LEU A 2 3.38 -25.29 -33.67
C LEU A 2 3.86 -26.76 -33.82
N GLU A 3 4.61 -27.27 -32.85
CA GLU A 3 5.29 -28.58 -32.94
C GLU A 3 4.34 -29.80 -32.95
N TYR A 4 3.11 -29.65 -32.47
CA TYR A 4 2.14 -30.76 -32.41
C TYR A 4 1.19 -30.82 -33.61
N LYS A 5 1.12 -29.75 -34.42
CA LYS A 5 0.26 -29.71 -35.61
C LYS A 5 0.71 -30.71 -36.69
N GLU A 6 2.03 -30.95 -36.79
CA GLU A 6 2.60 -31.82 -37.83
C GLU A 6 2.63 -33.31 -37.43
N LYS A 7 2.65 -33.62 -36.12
CA LYS A 7 2.81 -35.00 -35.63
C LYS A 7 1.51 -35.81 -35.56
N PHE A 8 0.35 -35.17 -35.71
CA PHE A 8 -0.95 -35.83 -35.66
C PHE A 8 -1.71 -35.60 -36.98
N GLN A 9 -1.47 -36.45 -37.98
CA GLN A 9 -2.37 -36.56 -39.14
C GLN A 9 -3.53 -37.49 -38.76
N PRO A 10 -4.76 -37.00 -38.62
CA PRO A 10 -5.85 -37.78 -38.06
C PRO A 10 -6.51 -38.68 -39.11
N ASP A 11 -6.73 -39.94 -38.74
CA ASP A 11 -7.84 -40.71 -39.30
C ASP A 11 -9.14 -40.12 -38.73
N LYS A 12 -10.10 -39.78 -39.60
CA LYS A 12 -11.34 -39.07 -39.22
C LYS A 12 -12.22 -39.86 -38.24
N THR A 13 -11.95 -41.15 -38.09
CA THR A 13 -12.68 -42.06 -37.21
C THR A 13 -12.07 -42.20 -35.81
N ASP A 14 -10.86 -41.70 -35.57
CA ASP A 14 -10.19 -41.82 -34.27
C ASP A 14 -10.61 -40.71 -33.29
N ILE A 15 -11.66 -40.99 -32.52
CA ILE A 15 -12.18 -40.13 -31.45
C ILE A 15 -11.08 -39.81 -30.43
N ARG A 16 -10.19 -40.77 -30.12
CA ARG A 16 -9.13 -40.60 -29.11
C ARG A 16 -8.06 -39.63 -29.59
N GLY A 17 -7.66 -39.71 -30.86
CA GLY A 17 -6.75 -38.77 -31.51
C GLY A 17 -7.31 -37.34 -31.56
N GLN A 18 -8.61 -37.18 -31.79
CA GLN A 18 -9.27 -35.87 -31.75
C GLN A 18 -9.28 -35.26 -30.35
N THR A 19 -9.61 -36.05 -29.31
CA THR A 19 -9.57 -35.58 -27.91
C THR A 19 -8.16 -35.18 -27.50
N LEU A 20 -7.14 -35.99 -27.80
CA LEU A 20 -5.74 -35.67 -27.49
C LEU A 20 -5.30 -34.36 -28.16
N ARG A 21 -5.68 -34.14 -29.43
CA ARG A 21 -5.40 -32.90 -30.13
C ARG A 21 -6.07 -31.69 -29.48
N GLN A 22 -7.33 -31.81 -29.06
CA GLN A 22 -8.03 -30.75 -28.34
C GLN A 22 -7.37 -30.43 -27.00
N THR A 23 -6.93 -31.46 -26.26
CA THR A 23 -6.17 -31.29 -25.02
C THR A 23 -4.83 -30.60 -25.27
N CYS A 24 -4.07 -31.00 -26.30
CA CYS A 24 -2.81 -30.34 -26.65
C CYS A 24 -3.02 -28.87 -27.03
N ILE A 25 -4.05 -28.54 -27.81
CA ILE A 25 -4.38 -27.15 -28.15
C ILE A 25 -4.73 -26.37 -26.89
N PHE A 26 -5.54 -26.93 -25.99
CA PHE A 26 -5.88 -26.25 -24.73
C PHE A 26 -4.64 -25.97 -23.89
N VAL A 27 -3.76 -26.97 -23.70
CA VAL A 27 -2.49 -26.82 -22.98
C VAL A 27 -1.59 -25.76 -23.62
N ASP A 28 -1.49 -25.72 -24.95
CA ASP A 28 -0.72 -24.73 -25.69
C ASP A 28 -1.28 -23.31 -25.57
N MET A 29 -2.59 -23.17 -25.36
CA MET A 29 -3.26 -21.88 -25.19
C MET A 29 -3.16 -21.33 -23.76
N VAL A 30 -2.87 -22.17 -22.76
CA VAL A 30 -2.75 -21.71 -21.36
C VAL A 30 -1.66 -20.63 -21.18
N PRO A 31 -0.42 -20.78 -21.68
CA PRO A 31 0.61 -19.75 -21.56
C PRO A 31 0.22 -18.38 -22.15
N PRO A 32 -0.25 -18.25 -23.41
CA PRO A 32 -0.61 -16.94 -23.95
C PRO A 32 -1.82 -16.31 -23.24
N PHE A 33 -2.78 -17.10 -22.77
CA PHE A 33 -3.87 -16.56 -21.94
C PHE A 33 -3.38 -16.05 -20.59
N ARG A 34 -2.43 -16.74 -19.96
CA ARG A 34 -1.81 -16.28 -18.71
C ARG A 34 -1.05 -14.97 -18.94
N GLU A 35 -0.23 -14.90 -19.98
CA GLU A 35 0.51 -13.67 -20.32
C GLU A 35 -0.44 -12.50 -20.61
N LEU A 36 -1.52 -12.74 -21.36
CA LEU A 36 -2.53 -11.73 -21.63
C LEU A 36 -3.22 -11.25 -20.35
N ALA A 37 -3.57 -12.17 -19.46
CA ALA A 37 -4.19 -11.87 -18.18
C ALA A 37 -3.25 -11.06 -17.28
N ASP A 38 -1.99 -11.47 -17.15
CA ASP A 38 -0.98 -10.79 -16.35
C ASP A 38 -0.75 -9.36 -16.87
N ARG A 39 -0.60 -9.19 -18.18
CA ARG A 39 -0.43 -7.87 -18.82
C ARG A 39 -1.67 -6.99 -18.60
N SER A 40 -2.85 -7.52 -18.88
CA SER A 40 -4.11 -6.77 -18.75
C SER A 40 -4.38 -6.36 -17.31
N MET A 41 -4.04 -7.23 -16.34
CA MET A 41 -4.16 -6.91 -14.93
C MET A 41 -3.13 -5.86 -14.50
N GLY A 42 -1.89 -5.96 -14.98
CA GLY A 42 -0.85 -4.94 -14.77
C GLY A 42 -1.28 -3.57 -15.27
N ASP A 43 -1.72 -3.48 -16.53
CA ASP A 43 -2.18 -2.23 -17.14
C ASP A 43 -3.37 -1.62 -16.36
N MET A 44 -4.28 -2.46 -15.86
CA MET A 44 -5.39 -2.04 -15.03
C MET A 44 -4.92 -1.48 -13.68
N LEU A 45 -4.00 -2.16 -13.00
CA LEU A 45 -3.46 -1.71 -11.72
C LEU A 45 -2.69 -0.40 -11.85
N ASP A 46 -1.88 -0.26 -12.91
CA ASP A 46 -1.17 0.99 -13.19
C ASP A 46 -2.15 2.14 -13.44
N LYS A 47 -3.25 1.87 -14.16
CA LYS A 47 -4.30 2.86 -14.35
C LYS A 47 -4.95 3.24 -13.01
N GLN A 48 -5.38 2.27 -12.20
CA GLN A 48 -6.04 2.58 -10.91
C GLN A 48 -5.08 3.27 -9.93
N SER A 49 -3.78 2.96 -9.98
CA SER A 49 -2.76 3.66 -9.21
C SER A 49 -2.62 5.12 -9.64
N ARG A 50 -2.62 5.40 -10.95
CA ARG A 50 -2.64 6.79 -11.46
C ARG A 50 -3.92 7.53 -11.07
N ASP A 51 -5.07 6.88 -11.18
CA ASP A 51 -6.35 7.45 -10.78
C ASP A 51 -6.33 7.82 -9.27
N LEU A 52 -5.74 6.97 -8.41
CA LEU A 52 -5.53 7.28 -6.99
C LEU A 52 -4.61 8.49 -6.77
N HIS A 53 -3.51 8.58 -7.52
CA HIS A 53 -2.62 9.75 -7.46
C HIS A 53 -3.36 11.04 -7.84
N GLU A 54 -4.27 11.00 -8.82
CA GLU A 54 -5.07 12.16 -9.20
C GLU A 54 -6.10 12.52 -8.14
N ILE A 55 -6.83 11.53 -7.61
CA ILE A 55 -7.88 11.72 -6.59
C ILE A 55 -7.33 12.30 -5.29
N VAL A 56 -6.17 11.78 -4.85
CA VAL A 56 -5.59 12.08 -3.53
C VAL A 56 -4.54 13.18 -3.64
N GLY A 57 -3.66 13.09 -4.65
CA GLY A 57 -2.45 13.89 -4.75
C GLY A 57 -2.71 15.39 -4.75
N SER A 58 -3.75 15.87 -5.46
CA SER A 58 -4.09 17.30 -5.51
C SER A 58 -4.38 17.88 -4.12
N ASN A 59 -5.02 17.10 -3.26
CA ASN A 59 -5.54 17.54 -1.97
C ASN A 59 -4.52 17.40 -0.82
N ILE A 60 -3.41 16.71 -1.05
CA ILE A 60 -2.36 16.52 -0.03
C ILE A 60 -1.05 17.25 -0.39
N THR A 61 -1.03 18.03 -1.47
CA THR A 61 0.17 18.72 -1.96
C THR A 61 0.82 19.62 -0.91
N LEU A 62 0.00 20.32 -0.12
CA LEU A 62 0.44 21.23 0.93
C LEU A 62 0.46 20.59 2.33
N LEU A 63 0.18 19.28 2.43
CA LEU A 63 0.11 18.60 3.72
C LEU A 63 1.44 18.73 4.47
N GLY A 64 2.58 18.46 3.80
CA GLY A 64 3.90 18.55 4.44
C GLY A 64 4.23 19.93 5.03
N GLU A 65 3.75 21.02 4.42
CA GLU A 65 3.90 22.38 4.96
C GLU A 65 2.93 22.63 6.13
N ALA A 66 1.69 22.16 6.00
CA ALA A 66 0.65 22.26 7.01
C ALA A 66 0.99 21.50 8.30
N LEU A 67 1.84 20.47 8.25
CA LEU A 67 2.27 19.71 9.43
C LEU A 67 3.07 20.55 10.44
N LYS A 68 3.63 21.70 10.03
CA LYS A 68 4.34 22.62 10.94
C LYS A 68 3.39 23.45 11.81
N SER A 69 2.13 23.57 11.41
CA SER A 69 1.16 24.43 12.08
C SER A 69 0.61 23.79 13.35
N ASN A 70 0.38 24.60 14.39
CA ASN A 70 -0.38 24.20 15.58
C ASN A 70 -1.89 24.47 15.45
N GLU A 71 -2.31 25.10 14.36
CA GLU A 71 -3.71 25.46 14.11
C GLU A 71 -4.39 24.44 13.19
N SER A 72 -5.70 24.26 13.36
CA SER A 72 -6.49 23.45 12.45
C SER A 72 -6.59 24.15 11.09
N LEU A 73 -5.92 23.60 10.09
CA LEU A 73 -5.85 24.15 8.75
C LEU A 73 -6.86 23.50 7.80
N SER A 74 -7.28 24.23 6.77
CA SER A 74 -8.09 23.69 5.66
C SER A 74 -7.45 22.47 5.02
N GLU A 75 -6.13 22.46 4.96
CA GLU A 75 -5.26 21.43 4.38
C GLU A 75 -5.39 20.10 5.12
N TRP A 76 -5.71 20.14 6.42
CA TRP A 76 -5.95 18.92 7.20
C TRP A 76 -7.30 18.30 6.82
N VAL A 77 -8.32 19.14 6.64
CA VAL A 77 -9.65 18.71 6.15
C VAL A 77 -9.54 18.18 4.72
N ASP A 78 -8.74 18.83 3.87
CA ASP A 78 -8.49 18.37 2.50
C ASP A 78 -7.77 17.03 2.49
N ALA A 79 -6.75 16.85 3.34
CA ALA A 79 -6.04 15.59 3.48
C ALA A 79 -6.94 14.47 4.02
N GLU A 80 -7.81 14.74 5.00
CA GLU A 80 -8.79 13.77 5.49
C GLU A 80 -9.82 13.41 4.41
N THR A 81 -10.31 14.41 3.68
CA THR A 81 -11.24 14.22 2.56
C THR A 81 -10.59 13.37 1.46
N ALA A 82 -9.31 13.61 1.17
CA ALA A 82 -8.53 12.84 0.21
C ALA A 82 -8.39 11.37 0.64
N MET A 83 -8.16 11.12 1.93
CA MET A 83 -8.07 9.75 2.47
C MET A 83 -9.39 9.03 2.26
N HIS A 84 -10.52 9.66 2.61
CA HIS A 84 -11.85 9.10 2.39
C HIS A 84 -12.13 8.81 0.91
N LYS A 85 -11.77 9.73 0.00
CA LYS A 85 -11.93 9.52 -1.45
C LYS A 85 -11.08 8.35 -1.95
N GLY A 86 -9.83 8.26 -1.50
CA GLY A 86 -8.92 7.17 -1.85
C GLY A 86 -9.45 5.81 -1.36
N LEU A 87 -9.83 5.72 -0.08
CA LEU A 87 -10.43 4.52 0.51
C LEU A 87 -11.72 4.12 -0.22
N PHE A 88 -12.60 5.08 -0.51
CA PHE A 88 -13.84 4.82 -1.24
C PHE A 88 -13.57 4.27 -2.65
N HIS A 89 -12.58 4.81 -3.35
CA HIS A 89 -12.17 4.31 -4.66
C HIS A 89 -11.71 2.85 -4.59
N VAL A 90 -10.81 2.51 -3.66
CA VAL A 90 -10.33 1.14 -3.50
C VAL A 90 -11.44 0.19 -3.03
N GLN A 91 -12.31 0.63 -2.13
CA GLN A 91 -13.45 -0.15 -1.66
C GLN A 91 -14.40 -0.48 -2.82
N ARG A 92 -14.70 0.48 -3.70
CA ARG A 92 -15.54 0.25 -4.87
C ARG A 92 -14.92 -0.76 -5.83
N LEU A 93 -13.62 -0.63 -6.12
CA LEU A 93 -12.90 -1.62 -6.93
C LEU A 93 -12.95 -3.01 -6.31
N SER A 94 -12.76 -3.09 -4.98
CA SER A 94 -12.77 -4.36 -4.27
C SER A 94 -14.09 -5.11 -4.40
N GLN A 95 -15.22 -4.39 -4.40
CA GLN A 95 -16.55 -4.99 -4.56
C GLN A 95 -16.73 -5.60 -5.95
N VAL A 96 -16.15 -4.98 -6.98
CA VAL A 96 -16.22 -5.48 -8.36
C VAL A 96 -15.24 -6.63 -8.58
N TRP A 97 -14.04 -6.55 -8.01
CA TRP A 97 -12.98 -7.53 -8.25
C TRP A 97 -13.13 -8.80 -7.43
N ARG A 98 -13.67 -8.71 -6.21
CA ARG A 98 -13.82 -9.86 -5.29
C ARG A 98 -14.54 -11.08 -5.89
N PRO A 99 -15.67 -10.94 -6.63
CA PRO A 99 -16.32 -12.11 -7.23
C PRO A 99 -15.63 -12.65 -8.50
N ILE A 100 -14.67 -11.91 -9.07
CA ILE A 100 -14.07 -12.23 -10.38
C ILE A 100 -12.66 -12.81 -10.22
N LEU A 101 -11.87 -12.26 -9.29
CA LEU A 101 -10.47 -12.61 -9.10
C LEU A 101 -10.31 -13.76 -8.11
N ALA A 102 -9.31 -14.62 -8.37
CA ALA A 102 -8.85 -15.57 -7.38
C ALA A 102 -8.35 -14.83 -6.12
N LYS A 103 -8.54 -15.42 -4.94
CA LYS A 103 -8.25 -14.79 -3.65
C LYS A 103 -6.86 -14.15 -3.58
N GLU A 104 -5.82 -14.87 -3.98
CA GLU A 104 -4.45 -14.34 -3.95
C GLU A 104 -4.25 -13.14 -4.88
N VAL A 105 -4.82 -13.20 -6.09
CA VAL A 105 -4.73 -12.11 -7.07
C VAL A 105 -5.47 -10.89 -6.53
N PHE A 106 -6.66 -11.09 -5.98
CA PHE A 106 -7.44 -10.04 -5.32
C PHE A 106 -6.65 -9.37 -4.18
N THR A 107 -6.14 -10.14 -3.22
CA THR A 107 -5.42 -9.63 -2.05
C THR A 107 -4.18 -8.83 -2.47
N ARG A 108 -3.38 -9.34 -3.42
CA ARG A 108 -2.20 -8.61 -3.94
C ARG A 108 -2.58 -7.35 -4.70
N SER A 109 -3.64 -7.40 -5.50
CA SER A 109 -4.10 -6.27 -6.32
C SER A 109 -4.63 -5.11 -5.49
N VAL A 110 -5.50 -5.41 -4.52
CA VAL A 110 -6.00 -4.40 -3.59
C VAL A 110 -4.89 -3.90 -2.68
N GLY A 111 -4.03 -4.80 -2.19
CA GLY A 111 -2.89 -4.44 -1.35
C GLY A 111 -1.91 -3.48 -2.06
N PHE A 112 -1.66 -3.69 -3.36
CA PHE A 112 -0.88 -2.76 -4.18
C PHE A 112 -1.50 -1.36 -4.24
N LEU A 113 -2.83 -1.26 -4.44
CA LEU A 113 -3.51 0.05 -4.45
C LEU A 113 -3.47 0.73 -3.08
N MET A 114 -3.56 -0.04 -2.00
CA MET A 114 -3.37 0.49 -0.64
C MET A 114 -1.92 0.96 -0.42
N ASP A 115 -0.93 0.24 -0.95
CA ASP A 115 0.47 0.68 -0.92
C ASP A 115 0.65 2.03 -1.62
N THR A 116 -0.02 2.25 -2.76
CA THR A 116 -0.02 3.55 -3.44
C THR A 116 -0.63 4.63 -2.54
N LEU A 117 -1.81 4.38 -1.96
CA LEU A 117 -2.49 5.33 -1.09
C LEU A 117 -1.65 5.67 0.16
N PHE A 118 -1.12 4.66 0.85
CA PHE A 118 -0.29 4.86 2.04
C PHE A 118 1.04 5.53 1.71
N GLY A 119 1.65 5.17 0.59
CA GLY A 119 2.88 5.78 0.10
C GLY A 119 2.75 7.29 -0.05
N LEU A 120 1.62 7.76 -0.59
CA LEU A 120 1.35 9.19 -0.75
C LEU A 120 1.39 9.97 0.58
N TYR A 121 0.80 9.44 1.65
CA TYR A 121 0.80 10.09 2.96
C TYR A 121 2.14 9.93 3.68
N LEU A 122 2.75 8.75 3.61
CA LEU A 122 4.07 8.51 4.19
C LEU A 122 5.11 9.45 3.59
N GLU A 123 5.05 9.69 2.28
CA GLU A 123 5.95 10.62 1.60
C GLU A 123 5.85 12.04 2.16
N GLN A 124 4.63 12.54 2.41
CA GLN A 124 4.42 13.86 3.02
C GLN A 124 5.01 13.93 4.43
N VAL A 125 4.78 12.90 5.24
CA VAL A 125 5.27 12.81 6.62
C VAL A 125 6.81 12.73 6.66
N PHE A 126 7.43 11.90 5.82
CA PHE A 126 8.90 11.76 5.80
C PHE A 126 9.63 12.96 5.20
N LYS A 127 8.97 13.76 4.36
CA LYS A 127 9.52 15.01 3.83
C LYS A 127 9.38 16.19 4.80
N ALA A 128 8.51 16.08 5.80
CA ALA A 128 8.32 17.13 6.78
C ALA A 128 9.57 17.30 7.66
N THR A 129 10.09 18.52 7.72
CA THR A 129 11.26 18.86 8.54
C THR A 129 10.91 19.13 10.00
N ASP A 130 9.65 19.46 10.25
CA ASP A 130 9.09 19.85 11.54
C ASP A 130 7.59 19.49 11.52
N ILE A 131 7.11 18.89 12.60
CA ILE A 131 5.75 18.39 12.77
C ILE A 131 5.30 18.78 14.15
N SER A 132 4.29 19.64 14.22
CA SER A 132 3.76 20.14 15.47
C SER A 132 3.06 19.03 16.28
N ALA A 133 2.86 19.26 17.58
CA ALA A 133 2.13 18.31 18.42
C ALA A 133 0.67 18.09 17.95
N ALA A 134 0.01 19.16 17.52
CA ALA A 134 -1.34 19.07 16.97
C ALA A 134 -1.36 18.27 15.66
N ALA A 135 -0.37 18.50 14.79
CA ALA A 135 -0.20 17.76 13.55
C ALA A 135 0.11 16.27 13.79
N CYS A 136 0.88 15.93 14.83
CA CYS A 136 1.11 14.53 15.22
C CYS A 136 -0.22 13.82 15.52
N HIS A 137 -1.09 14.41 16.33
CA HIS A 137 -2.41 13.83 16.62
C HIS A 137 -3.28 13.69 15.36
N PHE A 138 -3.24 14.67 14.46
CA PHE A 138 -3.93 14.61 13.18
C PHE A 138 -3.41 13.45 12.32
N VAL A 139 -2.09 13.32 12.14
CA VAL A 139 -1.46 12.25 11.35
C VAL A 139 -1.74 10.88 11.95
N GLY A 140 -1.65 10.73 13.28
CA GLY A 140 -2.02 9.48 13.96
C GLY A 140 -3.47 9.08 13.68
N SER A 141 -4.39 10.06 13.74
CA SER A 141 -5.82 9.84 13.49
C SER A 141 -6.12 9.46 12.04
N ILE A 142 -5.55 10.16 11.06
CA ILE A 142 -5.79 9.85 9.64
C ILE A 142 -5.13 8.53 9.21
N PHE A 143 -4.01 8.15 9.82
CA PHE A 143 -3.39 6.84 9.59
C PHE A 143 -4.26 5.73 10.17
N ARG A 144 -4.81 5.93 11.37
CA ARG A 144 -5.76 4.98 11.97
C ARG A 144 -7.02 4.82 11.11
N LEU A 145 -7.55 5.93 10.58
CA LEU A 145 -8.67 5.92 9.64
C LEU A 145 -8.35 5.10 8.39
N GLY A 146 -7.18 5.34 7.78
CA GLY A 146 -6.68 4.57 6.63
C GLY A 146 -6.68 3.07 6.92
N MET A 147 -6.07 2.68 8.04
CA MET A 147 -5.97 1.28 8.46
C MET A 147 -7.34 0.63 8.69
N GLN A 148 -8.25 1.32 9.39
CA GLN A 148 -9.61 0.83 9.63
C GLN A 148 -10.40 0.67 8.34
N GLY A 149 -10.27 1.62 7.40
CA GLY A 149 -10.89 1.53 6.08
C GLY A 149 -10.42 0.31 5.29
N CYS A 150 -9.14 -0.05 5.42
CA CYS A 150 -8.56 -1.19 4.72
C CYS A 150 -8.98 -2.55 5.31
N ILE A 151 -9.16 -2.67 6.63
CA ILE A 151 -9.57 -3.94 7.28
C ILE A 151 -10.88 -4.46 6.68
N GLY A 152 -11.85 -3.57 6.47
CA GLY A 152 -13.13 -3.92 5.84
C GLY A 152 -12.99 -4.40 4.38
N VAL A 153 -11.95 -3.94 3.68
CA VAL A 153 -11.69 -4.28 2.27
C VAL A 153 -10.90 -5.59 2.13
N LEU A 154 -9.93 -5.84 3.01
CA LEU A 154 -9.01 -6.97 2.92
C LEU A 154 -9.46 -8.20 3.74
N SER A 155 -10.56 -8.11 4.49
CA SER A 155 -11.08 -9.23 5.30
C SER A 155 -10.01 -9.78 6.26
N ASP A 156 -9.35 -8.88 6.98
CA ASP A 156 -8.23 -9.13 7.92
C ASP A 156 -6.92 -9.65 7.31
N GLU A 157 -6.86 -9.91 6.00
CA GLU A 157 -5.65 -10.37 5.33
C GLU A 157 -4.83 -9.22 4.74
N THR A 158 -3.90 -8.68 5.53
CA THR A 158 -3.07 -7.52 5.16
C THR A 158 -1.80 -7.90 4.39
N SER A 159 -1.58 -9.19 4.13
CA SER A 159 -0.37 -9.74 3.47
C SER A 159 -0.12 -9.20 2.06
N GLY A 160 -1.14 -8.66 1.40
CA GLY A 160 -1.03 -8.03 0.09
C GLY A 160 -0.48 -6.60 0.11
N CYS A 161 -0.52 -5.92 1.26
CA CYS A 161 -0.10 -4.52 1.43
C CYS A 161 1.27 -4.48 2.12
N ARG A 162 2.33 -4.18 1.36
CA ARG A 162 3.71 -4.20 1.85
C ARG A 162 4.00 -3.07 2.81
N SER A 163 3.32 -1.94 2.63
CA SER A 163 3.47 -0.74 3.46
C SER A 163 2.63 -0.79 4.73
N TRP A 164 1.81 -1.83 4.95
CA TRP A 164 0.92 -1.95 6.11
C TRP A 164 1.62 -1.73 7.45
N ASP A 165 2.63 -2.55 7.73
CA ASP A 165 3.38 -2.50 8.99
C ASP A 165 4.08 -1.15 9.15
N ARG A 166 4.57 -0.58 8.05
CA ARG A 166 5.27 0.71 8.04
C ARG A 166 4.30 1.86 8.32
N PHE A 167 3.14 1.87 7.65
CA PHE A 167 2.07 2.84 7.86
C PHE A 167 1.55 2.75 9.30
N SER A 168 1.30 1.54 9.80
CA SER A 168 0.92 1.30 11.19
C SER A 168 1.95 1.82 12.18
N ALA A 169 3.23 1.53 11.96
CA ALA A 169 4.32 1.96 12.84
C ALA A 169 4.44 3.48 12.91
N VAL A 170 4.36 4.18 11.77
CA VAL A 170 4.38 5.66 11.73
C VAL A 170 3.13 6.24 12.39
N GLY A 171 1.95 5.68 12.13
CA GLY A 171 0.71 6.15 12.78
C GLY A 171 0.77 6.02 14.31
N ARG A 172 1.32 4.91 14.82
CA ARG A 172 1.56 4.71 16.27
C ARG A 172 2.62 5.66 16.81
N PHE A 173 3.71 5.89 16.06
CA PHE A 173 4.79 6.81 16.46
C PHE A 173 4.26 8.20 16.77
N MET A 174 3.32 8.72 15.97
CA MET A 174 2.76 10.06 16.14
C MET A 174 1.97 10.25 17.45
N GLU A 175 1.62 9.17 18.15
CA GLU A 175 0.89 9.23 19.42
C GLU A 175 1.79 8.88 20.63
N MET A 176 3.09 8.65 20.40
CA MET A 176 4.02 8.19 21.44
C MET A 176 4.83 9.34 22.05
N THR A 177 5.24 9.17 23.31
CA THR A 177 6.29 10.00 23.91
C THR A 177 7.69 9.44 23.59
N LEU A 178 8.75 10.22 23.83
CA LEU A 178 10.13 9.72 23.69
C LEU A 178 10.43 8.47 24.54
N ALA A 179 9.78 8.33 25.70
CA ALA A 179 9.94 7.15 26.54
C ALA A 179 9.26 5.92 25.91
N ASP A 180 8.05 6.10 25.37
CA ASP A 180 7.31 5.03 24.70
C ASP A 180 8.03 4.57 23.43
N ILE A 181 8.63 5.50 22.69
CA ILE A 181 9.45 5.17 21.50
C ILE A 181 10.62 4.26 21.88
N GLN A 182 11.28 4.53 23.01
CA GLN A 182 12.40 3.70 23.47
C GLN A 182 11.95 2.27 23.83
N VAL A 183 10.77 2.12 24.43
CA VAL A 183 10.17 0.80 24.71
C VAL A 183 9.78 0.11 23.40
N ALA A 184 9.06 0.80 22.52
CA ALA A 184 8.60 0.29 21.24
C ALA A 184 9.76 -0.15 20.31
N LEU A 185 10.91 0.51 20.39
CA LEU A 185 12.15 0.07 19.74
C LEU A 185 12.61 -1.31 20.22
N SER A 186 12.60 -1.53 21.54
CA SER A 186 13.00 -2.83 22.12
C SER A 186 12.02 -3.96 21.78
N GLU A 187 10.75 -3.63 21.55
CA GLU A 187 9.70 -4.56 21.13
C GLU A 187 9.68 -4.81 19.62
N GLY A 188 10.51 -4.10 18.83
CA GLY A 188 10.59 -4.27 17.38
C GLY A 188 9.41 -3.66 16.61
N VAL A 189 8.67 -2.71 17.19
CA VAL A 189 7.54 -2.02 16.54
C VAL A 189 7.98 -1.33 15.24
N PHE A 190 9.19 -0.76 15.23
CA PHE A 190 9.74 0.00 14.11
C PHE A 190 10.61 -0.82 13.15
N ARG A 191 10.50 -2.16 13.16
CA ARG A 191 11.32 -3.07 12.31
C ARG A 191 11.25 -2.78 10.80
N THR A 192 10.20 -2.10 10.35
CA THR A 192 9.96 -1.74 8.93
C THR A 192 10.44 -0.34 8.57
N LEU A 193 10.97 0.40 9.55
CA LEU A 193 11.59 1.71 9.37
C LEU A 193 13.11 1.56 9.46
N THR A 194 13.81 2.31 8.62
CA THR A 194 15.27 2.41 8.70
C THR A 194 15.66 3.37 9.84
N GLY A 195 16.87 3.20 10.38
CA GLY A 195 17.44 4.11 11.39
C GLY A 195 17.38 5.59 10.99
N PRO A 196 17.74 5.98 9.75
CA PRO A 196 17.62 7.34 9.26
C PRO A 196 16.18 7.87 9.23
N GLU A 197 15.21 7.05 8.80
CA GLU A 197 13.80 7.46 8.76
C GLU A 197 13.24 7.73 10.14
N LEU A 198 13.53 6.85 11.10
CA LEU A 198 13.10 7.04 12.48
C LEU A 198 13.80 8.22 13.13
N SER A 199 15.08 8.43 12.85
CA SER A 199 15.84 9.59 13.32
C SER A 199 15.25 10.90 12.81
N ASN A 200 14.91 10.95 11.51
CA ASN A 200 14.26 12.11 10.91
C ASN A 200 12.90 12.38 11.53
N LEU A 201 12.08 11.36 11.78
CA LEU A 201 10.80 11.51 12.48
C LEU A 201 10.97 12.06 13.90
N ILE A 202 11.95 11.55 14.66
CA ILE A 202 12.24 12.03 16.02
C ILE A 202 12.69 13.50 15.99
N VAL A 203 13.53 13.88 15.04
CA VAL A 203 14.00 15.27 14.89
C VAL A 203 12.84 16.18 14.49
N ALA A 204 11.94 15.72 13.62
CA ALA A 204 10.81 16.50 13.14
C ALA A 204 9.71 16.67 14.21
N THR A 205 9.53 15.73 15.14
CA THR A 205 8.40 15.75 16.10
C THR A 205 8.75 16.22 17.51
N PHE A 206 10.03 16.14 17.90
CA PHE A 206 10.44 16.47 19.27
C PHE A 206 11.50 17.57 19.32
N ASP A 207 11.29 18.52 20.22
CA ASP A 207 12.28 19.54 20.54
C ASP A 207 13.61 18.97 21.04
N SER A 208 14.67 19.77 20.90
CA SER A 208 16.01 19.38 21.34
C SER A 208 16.05 19.15 22.85
N SER A 209 16.45 17.95 23.24
CA SER A 209 16.63 17.57 24.65
C SER A 209 17.72 16.50 24.78
N ASP A 210 18.28 16.36 25.99
CA ASP A 210 19.26 15.31 26.28
C ASP A 210 18.71 13.91 26.04
N LYS A 211 17.40 13.71 26.28
CA LYS A 211 16.71 12.44 26.02
C LYS A 211 16.67 12.15 24.52
N ARG A 212 16.27 13.14 23.71
CA ARG A 212 16.27 13.04 22.24
C ARG A 212 17.67 12.72 21.72
N ALA A 213 18.70 13.43 22.18
CA ALA A 213 20.08 13.22 21.74
C ALA A 213 20.60 11.81 22.07
N LYS A 214 20.29 11.29 23.28
CA LYS A 214 20.64 9.92 23.67
C LYS A 214 19.95 8.87 22.79
N LEU A 215 18.68 9.08 22.46
CA LEU A 215 17.90 8.19 21.62
C LEU A 215 18.46 8.16 20.19
N LEU A 216 18.71 9.32 19.58
CA LEU A 216 19.28 9.42 18.24
C LEU A 216 20.65 8.72 18.14
N LYS A 217 21.51 8.91 19.15
CA LYS A 217 22.81 8.21 19.22
C LYS A 217 22.68 6.68 19.31
N ALA A 218 21.58 6.18 19.82
CA ALA A 218 21.31 4.74 19.87
C ALA A 218 20.88 4.18 18.50
N LEU A 219 20.29 5.01 17.64
CA LEU A 219 19.82 4.64 16.29
C LEU A 219 20.93 4.68 15.22
N GLU A 220 22.05 5.34 15.51
CA GLU A 220 23.23 5.39 14.63
C GLU A 220 24.11 4.12 14.70
N LYS A 221 23.83 3.22 15.64
CA LYS A 221 24.59 1.97 15.86
C LYS A 221 23.94 0.79 15.16
#